data_AF-A0A8H8WQP0-F1
#
_entry.id   AF-A0A8H8WQP0-F1
#
_cell.length_a   1.000
_cell.length_b   1.000
_cell.length_c   1.000
_cell.angle_alpha   90.00
_cell.angle_beta   90.00
_cell.angle_gamma   90.00
#
_symmetry.space_group_name_H-M   'P 1'
#
loop_
_entity.id
_entity.type
_entity.pdbx_description
1 polymer ?
#
loop_
_entity_poly.entity_id
_entity_poly.type
_entity_poly.pdbx_seq_one_letter_code
_entity_poly.pdbx_strand_id
1 'polypeptide(L)'
;MRQAPGFWWRETSSPAARLLAPVGHVYGALSARRMARAGTGVPAPVVCIGNFSLGGAGKTPTALAVAGLLHGLGRRPAFLSRGYGGRLAGPVRVDPARHGAAEVGDEPLLLARAHPTIVARDRVAGARACLTEGADVVVMDDGLQNPGLAKDLSIAVFDGAVGLGNGRVFPAGPLRAPAAAQWPRIDAALVIGGGAPGERLLAEARARGLPALRGRLVPDPAAAAALAGRPVLAFAGIGRPQKFFASLRDLGADLRETRAFPDHHAFTAAQIDALVAEAARTNLLLVTTEKDRVRLPGDLAVATLPVVLALDAPEALAALLRRLRGLPGP
;
A
#
# COMPACT_ATOMS: atom_id res chain seq x y z
N MET A 1 -13.12 1.93 -12.62
CA MET A 1 -12.05 1.29 -13.42
C MET A 1 -12.27 -0.23 -13.39
N ARG A 2 -12.08 -0.96 -14.50
CA ARG A 2 -12.37 -2.40 -14.61
C ARG A 2 -11.41 -3.23 -13.73
N GLN A 3 -11.91 -4.29 -13.09
CA GLN A 3 -11.10 -5.24 -12.31
C GLN A 3 -9.89 -5.76 -13.10
N ALA A 4 -8.78 -6.03 -12.42
CA ALA A 4 -7.59 -6.60 -13.05
C ALA A 4 -7.93 -7.92 -13.77
N PRO A 5 -7.40 -8.17 -14.98
CA PRO A 5 -7.73 -9.37 -15.73
C PRO A 5 -7.38 -10.64 -14.97
N GLY A 6 -8.31 -11.59 -14.84
CA GLY A 6 -8.11 -12.81 -14.06
C GLY A 6 -6.91 -13.66 -14.52
N PHE A 7 -6.53 -13.57 -15.81
CA PHE A 7 -5.38 -14.29 -16.36
C PHE A 7 -4.02 -13.77 -15.87
N TRP A 8 -3.96 -12.60 -15.23
CA TRP A 8 -2.73 -12.09 -14.61
C TRP A 8 -2.29 -12.94 -13.41
N TRP A 9 -3.24 -13.60 -12.75
CA TRP A 9 -3.00 -14.33 -11.50
C TRP A 9 -2.93 -15.85 -11.70
N ARG A 10 -2.84 -16.32 -12.94
CA ARG A 10 -2.67 -17.73 -13.29
C ARG A 10 -1.21 -18.00 -13.59
N GLU A 11 -0.66 -19.08 -13.05
CA GLU A 11 0.74 -19.46 -13.32
C GLU A 11 0.93 -19.90 -14.78
N THR A 12 -0.08 -20.51 -15.39
CA THR A 12 -0.03 -20.93 -16.79
C THR A 12 -0.35 -19.79 -17.75
N SER A 13 0.45 -19.65 -18.80
CA SER A 13 0.27 -18.60 -19.80
C SER A 13 -1.03 -18.80 -20.59
N SER A 14 -1.97 -17.87 -20.44
CA SER A 14 -3.20 -17.87 -21.23
C SER A 14 -2.94 -17.46 -22.69
N PRO A 15 -3.81 -17.82 -23.65
CA PRO A 15 -3.75 -17.30 -25.02
C PRO A 15 -3.76 -15.77 -25.06
N ALA A 16 -4.58 -15.13 -24.22
CA ALA A 16 -4.62 -13.67 -24.09
C ALA A 16 -3.28 -13.08 -23.64
N ALA A 17 -2.62 -13.69 -22.65
CA ALA A 17 -1.30 -13.26 -22.19
C ALA A 17 -0.20 -13.45 -23.25
N ARG A 18 -0.34 -14.43 -24.15
CA ARG A 18 0.57 -14.62 -25.29
C ARG A 18 0.36 -13.55 -26.35
N LEU A 19 -0.89 -13.27 -26.69
CA LEU A 19 -1.24 -12.25 -27.69
C LEU A 19 -0.77 -10.84 -27.26
N LEU A 20 -0.87 -10.52 -25.97
CA LEU A 20 -0.44 -9.23 -25.41
C LEU A 20 1.07 -9.15 -25.14
N ALA A 21 1.80 -10.25 -25.26
CA ALA A 21 3.22 -10.33 -24.89
C ALA A 21 4.11 -9.34 -25.65
N PRO A 22 3.96 -9.13 -26.98
CA PRO A 22 4.80 -8.16 -27.72
C PRO A 22 4.66 -6.75 -27.16
N VAL A 23 3.42 -6.32 -26.87
CA VAL A 23 3.14 -5.01 -26.24
C VAL A 23 3.78 -4.95 -24.84
N GLY A 24 3.66 -6.03 -24.06
CA GLY A 24 4.29 -6.15 -22.75
C GLY A 24 5.81 -6.05 -22.79
N HIS A 25 6.47 -6.61 -23.81
CA HIS A 25 7.92 -6.49 -23.99
C HIS A 25 8.35 -5.05 -24.30
N VAL A 26 7.65 -4.36 -25.21
CA VAL A 26 7.95 -2.95 -25.53
C VAL A 26 7.75 -2.07 -24.30
N TYR A 27 6.60 -2.22 -23.62
CA TYR A 27 6.33 -1.50 -22.37
C TYR A 27 7.41 -1.81 -21.32
N GLY A 28 7.75 -3.08 -21.14
CA GLY A 28 8.76 -3.52 -20.18
C GLY A 28 10.16 -2.97 -20.47
N ALA A 29 10.58 -2.93 -21.73
CA ALA A 29 11.86 -2.36 -22.13
C ALA A 29 11.93 -0.85 -21.83
N LEU A 30 10.85 -0.11 -22.12
CA LEU A 30 10.77 1.32 -21.81
C LEU A 30 10.78 1.57 -20.29
N SER A 31 10.03 0.79 -19.53
CA SER A 31 10.01 0.87 -18.06
C SER A 31 11.37 0.55 -17.46
N ALA A 32 12.06 -0.51 -17.93
CA ALA A 32 13.40 -0.86 -17.48
C ALA A 32 14.43 0.25 -17.80
N ARG A 33 14.41 0.79 -19.03
CA ARG A 33 15.26 1.93 -19.43
C ARG A 33 15.00 3.16 -18.57
N ARG A 34 13.74 3.46 -18.26
CA ARG A 34 13.38 4.58 -17.37
C ARG A 34 13.89 4.35 -15.95
N MET A 35 13.70 3.15 -15.39
CA MET A 35 14.19 2.77 -14.06
C MET A 35 15.71 2.80 -13.95
N ALA A 36 16.42 2.64 -15.08
CA ALA A 36 17.87 2.65 -15.09
C ALA A 36 18.51 4.03 -14.85
N ARG A 37 17.73 5.11 -14.99
CA ARG A 37 18.23 6.49 -14.83
C ARG A 37 18.70 6.73 -13.39
N ALA A 38 19.80 7.46 -13.24
CA ALA A 38 20.25 7.95 -11.95
C ALA A 38 19.26 8.99 -11.41
N GLY A 39 18.85 8.81 -10.16
CA GLY A 39 17.98 9.74 -9.45
C GLY A 39 18.77 10.85 -8.78
N THR A 40 18.09 11.96 -8.53
CA THR A 40 18.65 13.07 -7.76
C THR A 40 18.62 12.73 -6.28
N GLY A 41 19.75 12.90 -5.59
CA GLY A 41 19.83 12.78 -4.13
C GLY A 41 19.21 13.98 -3.42
N VAL A 42 18.78 13.76 -2.18
CA VAL A 42 18.37 14.81 -1.24
C VAL A 42 19.14 14.65 0.08
N PRO A 43 19.24 15.69 0.93
CA PRO A 43 20.05 15.62 2.15
C PRO A 43 19.60 14.57 3.19
N ALA A 44 18.33 14.13 3.14
CA ALA A 44 17.78 13.13 4.07
C ALA A 44 17.71 11.74 3.43
N PRO A 45 17.84 10.65 4.21
CA PRO A 45 17.62 9.29 3.71
C PRO A 45 16.20 9.11 3.18
N VAL A 46 16.09 8.38 2.05
CA VAL A 46 14.83 8.01 1.42
C VAL A 46 14.63 6.50 1.51
N VAL A 47 13.61 6.08 2.27
CA VAL A 47 13.15 4.69 2.35
C VAL A 47 11.97 4.50 1.40
N CYS A 48 12.15 3.72 0.35
CA CYS A 48 11.11 3.43 -0.62
C CYS A 48 10.39 2.13 -0.30
N ILE A 49 9.06 2.21 -0.20
CA ILE A 49 8.18 1.05 -0.15
C ILE A 49 7.54 0.91 -1.53
N GLY A 50 7.63 -0.27 -2.13
CA GLY A 50 7.08 -0.49 -3.46
C GLY A 50 6.73 -1.94 -3.71
N ASN A 51 6.20 -2.22 -4.89
CA ASN A 51 5.96 -3.58 -5.34
C ASN A 51 6.28 -3.72 -6.84
N PHE A 52 6.38 -4.96 -7.31
CA PHE A 52 6.67 -5.22 -8.72
C PHE A 52 5.42 -5.19 -9.61
N SER A 53 4.24 -5.31 -9.01
CA SER A 53 2.98 -5.63 -9.69
C SER A 53 1.96 -4.49 -9.62
N LEU A 54 1.07 -4.43 -10.59
CA LEU A 54 -0.16 -3.63 -10.57
C LEU A 54 -1.17 -4.35 -9.67
N GLY A 55 -1.25 -3.91 -8.42
CA GLY A 55 -2.13 -4.50 -7.39
C GLY A 55 -1.72 -4.08 -5.98
N GLY A 56 -2.59 -4.34 -5.01
CA GLY A 56 -2.33 -4.09 -3.60
C GLY A 56 -1.55 -5.24 -2.96
N ALA A 57 -0.28 -4.99 -2.61
CA ALA A 57 0.57 -5.95 -1.92
C ALA A 57 0.77 -5.61 -0.42
N GLY A 58 -0.04 -4.69 0.14
CA GLY A 58 0.12 -4.22 1.53
C GLY A 58 1.21 -3.14 1.71
N LYS A 59 1.47 -2.34 0.67
CA LYS A 59 2.44 -1.22 0.70
C LYS A 59 2.09 -0.17 1.75
N THR A 60 0.86 0.33 1.77
CA THR A 60 0.45 1.38 2.72
C THR A 60 0.59 0.95 4.18
N PRO A 61 0.12 -0.24 4.62
CA PRO A 61 0.43 -0.75 5.95
C PRO A 61 1.93 -0.92 6.23
N THR A 62 2.71 -1.32 5.21
CA THR A 62 4.18 -1.43 5.34
C THR A 62 4.82 -0.06 5.52
N ALA A 63 4.38 0.96 4.79
CA ALA A 63 4.86 2.32 4.92
C ALA A 63 4.55 2.89 6.30
N LEU A 64 3.33 2.67 6.81
CA LEU A 64 2.95 3.03 8.18
C LEU A 64 3.84 2.34 9.23
N ALA A 65 4.07 1.03 9.11
CA ALA A 65 4.93 0.29 10.02
C ALA A 65 6.39 0.78 9.99
N VAL A 66 6.93 1.05 8.80
CA VAL A 66 8.29 1.59 8.63
C VAL A 66 8.43 2.98 9.23
N ALA A 67 7.45 3.87 9.00
CA ALA A 67 7.45 5.20 9.62
C ALA A 67 7.35 5.12 11.15
N GLY A 68 6.48 4.26 11.68
CA GLY A 68 6.36 4.02 13.12
C GLY A 68 7.66 3.53 13.75
N LEU A 69 8.36 2.59 13.10
CA LEU A 69 9.68 2.12 13.55
C LEU A 69 10.73 3.24 13.50
N LEU A 70 10.79 4.02 12.42
CA LEU A 70 11.70 5.16 12.31
C LEU A 70 11.43 6.20 13.40
N HIS A 71 10.16 6.50 13.66
CA HIS A 71 9.75 7.40 14.74
C HIS A 71 10.17 6.88 16.12
N GLY A 72 9.96 5.58 16.39
CA GLY A 72 10.44 4.92 17.61
C GLY A 72 11.96 4.90 17.75
N LEU A 73 12.70 5.00 16.65
CA LEU A 73 14.16 5.20 16.63
C LEU A 73 14.57 6.67 16.74
N GLY A 74 13.65 7.58 17.11
CA GLY A 74 13.92 9.00 17.33
C GLY A 74 13.97 9.85 16.05
N ARG A 75 13.53 9.33 14.91
CA ARG A 75 13.47 10.07 13.64
C ARG A 75 12.17 10.84 13.49
N ARG A 76 12.18 11.80 12.57
CA ARG A 76 10.99 12.55 12.13
C ARG A 76 10.64 12.14 10.69
N PRO A 77 9.90 11.03 10.51
CA PRO A 77 9.51 10.58 9.19
C PRO A 77 8.44 11.49 8.57
N ALA A 78 8.52 11.67 7.26
CA ALA A 78 7.43 12.18 6.45
C ALA A 78 7.18 11.28 5.24
N PHE A 79 5.92 11.13 4.86
CA PHE A 79 5.54 10.34 3.70
C PHE A 79 5.64 11.16 2.41
N LEU A 80 6.10 10.52 1.35
CA LEU A 80 6.08 11.06 0.00
C LEU A 80 5.28 10.12 -0.91
N SER A 81 4.18 10.62 -1.46
CA SER A 81 3.32 9.85 -2.36
C SER A 81 3.08 10.55 -3.70
N ARG A 82 2.62 9.77 -4.70
CA ARG A 82 2.17 10.32 -5.99
C ARG A 82 0.88 11.12 -5.89
N GLY A 83 0.02 10.74 -4.95
CA GLY A 83 -1.41 11.04 -5.01
C GLY A 83 -2.11 10.32 -6.15
N TYR A 84 -1.98 8.99 -6.23
CA TYR A 84 -2.69 8.22 -7.26
C TYR A 84 -4.20 8.39 -7.10
N GLY A 85 -4.90 8.64 -8.21
CA GLY A 85 -6.33 8.97 -8.21
C GLY A 85 -6.66 10.44 -7.87
N GLY A 86 -5.72 11.18 -7.29
CA GLY A 86 -5.87 12.61 -6.98
C GLY A 86 -5.53 13.53 -8.15
N ARG A 87 -6.15 14.71 -8.19
CA ARG A 87 -5.90 15.75 -9.21
C ARG A 87 -4.68 16.63 -8.92
N LEU A 88 -4.32 16.83 -7.65
CA LEU A 88 -3.23 17.74 -7.28
C LEU A 88 -1.88 17.19 -7.71
N ALA A 89 -1.10 18.02 -8.41
CA ALA A 89 0.22 17.62 -8.90
C ALA A 89 1.31 17.73 -7.82
N GLY A 90 1.11 18.58 -6.81
CA GLY A 90 2.08 18.84 -5.75
C GLY A 90 3.30 19.66 -6.17
N PRO A 91 4.25 19.92 -5.24
CA PRO A 91 4.26 19.45 -3.86
C PRO A 91 3.18 20.11 -3.00
N VAL A 92 2.36 19.31 -2.33
CA VAL A 92 1.29 19.77 -1.43
C VAL A 92 1.33 18.93 -0.16
N ARG A 93 1.33 19.60 1.00
CA ARG A 93 1.12 18.96 2.30
C ARG A 93 -0.34 18.54 2.44
N VAL A 94 -0.57 17.26 2.69
CA VAL A 94 -1.91 16.72 2.86
C VAL A 94 -2.45 17.16 4.23
N ASP A 95 -3.57 17.87 4.22
CA ASP A 95 -4.40 18.15 5.38
C ASP A 95 -5.70 17.34 5.29
N PRO A 96 -5.88 16.29 6.11
CA PRO A 96 -7.09 15.46 6.09
C PRO A 96 -8.38 16.20 6.45
N ALA A 97 -8.30 17.38 7.08
CA ALA A 97 -9.47 18.20 7.41
C ALA A 97 -9.92 19.07 6.23
N ARG A 98 -9.04 19.32 5.25
CA ARG A 98 -9.31 20.21 4.11
C ARG A 98 -9.33 19.49 2.77
N HIS A 99 -8.51 18.47 2.60
CA HIS A 99 -8.36 17.75 1.33
C HIS A 99 -9.22 16.49 1.28
N GLY A 100 -9.84 16.26 0.13
CA GLY A 100 -10.55 15.02 -0.18
C GLY A 100 -9.74 14.03 -1.03
N ALA A 101 -10.23 12.80 -1.14
CA ALA A 101 -9.60 11.74 -1.93
C ALA A 101 -9.44 12.12 -3.42
N ALA A 102 -10.38 12.87 -3.99
CA ALA A 102 -10.30 13.36 -5.36
C ALA A 102 -9.13 14.35 -5.59
N GLU A 103 -8.60 14.94 -4.52
CA GLU A 103 -7.54 15.93 -4.58
C GLU A 103 -6.17 15.30 -4.42
N VAL A 104 -6.00 14.53 -3.35
CA VAL A 104 -4.71 13.98 -2.94
C VAL A 104 -4.62 12.45 -3.08
N GLY A 105 -5.73 11.76 -3.32
CA GLY A 105 -5.82 10.29 -3.33
C GLY A 105 -6.14 9.70 -1.95
N ASP A 106 -6.63 8.45 -1.95
CA ASP A 106 -7.01 7.75 -0.71
C ASP A 106 -5.81 7.42 0.19
N GLU A 107 -4.73 6.90 -0.41
CA GLU A 107 -3.55 6.45 0.33
C GLU A 107 -2.85 7.61 1.05
N PRO A 108 -2.64 8.80 0.44
CA PRO A 108 -2.06 9.93 1.16
C PRO A 108 -2.91 10.45 2.31
N LEU A 109 -4.25 10.38 2.23
CA LEU A 109 -5.11 10.75 3.35
C LEU A 109 -4.93 9.82 4.55
N LEU A 110 -4.74 8.52 4.29
CA LEU A 110 -4.45 7.56 5.35
C LEU A 110 -3.08 7.81 5.98
N LEU A 111 -2.06 8.01 5.16
CA LEU A 111 -0.70 8.28 5.63
C LEU A 111 -0.62 9.57 6.47
N ALA A 112 -1.36 10.61 6.07
CA ALA A 112 -1.41 11.90 6.74
C ALA A 112 -2.00 11.86 8.15
N ARG A 113 -2.72 10.79 8.52
CA ARG A 113 -3.22 10.58 9.89
C ARG A 113 -2.11 10.14 10.86
N ALA A 114 -1.02 9.56 10.35
CA ALA A 114 0.08 9.06 11.16
C ALA A 114 1.26 10.05 11.20
N HIS A 115 1.69 10.54 10.03
CA HIS A 115 2.83 11.45 9.92
C HIS A 115 2.62 12.47 8.77
N PRO A 116 3.35 13.61 8.76
CA PRO A 116 3.29 14.57 7.66
C PRO A 116 3.43 13.88 6.32
N THR A 117 2.53 14.18 5.38
CA THR A 117 2.48 13.53 4.08
C THR A 117 2.46 14.56 2.97
N ILE A 118 3.40 14.44 2.02
CA ILE A 118 3.48 15.27 0.83
C ILE A 118 3.03 14.46 -0.39
N VAL A 119 2.08 15.01 -1.13
CA VAL A 119 1.77 14.55 -2.50
C VAL A 119 2.57 15.39 -3.48
N ALA A 120 3.33 14.72 -4.35
CA ALA A 120 4.05 15.39 -5.44
C ALA A 120 4.28 14.43 -6.59
N ARG A 121 4.01 14.85 -7.83
CA ARG A 121 4.35 14.09 -9.06
C ARG A 121 5.86 14.11 -9.29
N ASP A 122 6.48 15.28 -9.12
CA ASP A 122 7.93 15.41 -8.99
C ASP A 122 8.37 14.96 -7.59
N ARG A 123 9.11 13.85 -7.54
CA ARG A 123 9.55 13.24 -6.29
C ARG A 123 10.70 13.97 -5.64
N VAL A 124 11.52 14.67 -6.41
CA VAL A 124 12.63 15.46 -5.86
C VAL A 124 12.05 16.70 -5.18
N ALA A 125 11.13 17.40 -5.85
CA ALA A 125 10.43 18.53 -5.25
C ALA A 125 9.63 18.10 -4.01
N GLY A 126 8.93 16.97 -4.07
CA GLY A 126 8.20 16.41 -2.92
C GLY A 126 9.09 16.04 -1.74
N ALA A 127 10.25 15.41 -2.00
CA ALA A 127 11.21 15.09 -0.95
C ALA A 127 11.76 16.37 -0.29
N ARG A 128 12.13 17.38 -1.10
CA ARG A 128 12.56 18.69 -0.55
C ARG A 128 11.49 19.34 0.31
N ALA A 129 10.23 19.28 -0.11
CA ALA A 129 9.12 19.78 0.71
C ALA A 129 8.96 19.01 2.04
N CYS A 130 9.21 17.68 2.06
CA CYS A 130 9.25 16.93 3.32
C CYS A 130 10.32 17.47 4.28
N LEU A 131 11.51 17.81 3.76
CA LEU A 131 12.60 18.37 4.57
C LEU A 131 12.26 19.78 5.09
N THR A 132 11.62 20.60 4.27
CA THR A 132 11.12 21.93 4.70
C THR A 132 10.12 21.83 5.84
N GLU A 133 9.31 20.77 5.88
CA GLU A 133 8.39 20.45 6.99
C GLU A 133 9.10 19.88 8.24
N GLY A 134 10.43 19.80 8.24
CA GLY A 134 11.24 19.35 9.37
C GLY A 134 11.51 17.84 9.41
N ALA A 135 11.15 17.10 8.36
CA ALA A 135 11.44 15.68 8.28
C ALA A 135 12.95 15.43 8.12
N ASP A 136 13.46 14.42 8.82
CA ASP A 136 14.84 13.97 8.70
C ASP A 136 14.97 12.62 7.98
N VAL A 137 13.84 12.02 7.59
CA VAL A 137 13.78 10.79 6.78
C VAL A 137 12.49 10.80 5.96
N VAL A 138 12.58 10.40 4.69
CA VAL A 138 11.44 10.34 3.78
C VAL A 138 11.03 8.90 3.57
N VAL A 139 9.76 8.57 3.85
CA VAL A 139 9.16 7.27 3.53
C VAL A 139 8.35 7.41 2.25
N MET A 140 8.90 6.92 1.14
CA MET A 140 8.31 7.06 -0.19
C MET A 140 7.39 5.87 -0.49
N ASP A 141 6.08 6.13 -0.56
CA ASP A 141 5.07 5.12 -0.90
C ASP A 141 4.92 4.94 -2.42
N ASP A 142 4.85 3.68 -2.84
CA ASP A 142 4.76 3.20 -4.22
C ASP A 142 5.81 3.80 -5.19
N GLY A 143 7.05 3.91 -4.72
CA GLY A 143 8.12 4.65 -5.40
C GLY A 143 9.08 3.84 -6.29
N LEU A 144 8.97 2.51 -6.30
CA LEU A 144 10.03 1.64 -6.85
C LEU A 144 10.34 1.90 -8.33
N GLN A 145 9.33 2.15 -9.15
CA GLN A 145 9.52 2.45 -10.58
C GLN A 145 9.82 3.93 -10.87
N ASN A 146 9.87 4.79 -9.85
CA ASN A 146 10.25 6.19 -10.03
C ASN A 146 11.79 6.32 -10.02
N PRO A 147 12.43 6.74 -11.12
CA PRO A 147 13.88 6.89 -11.13
C PRO A 147 14.34 8.28 -10.66
N GLY A 148 13.43 9.26 -10.51
CA GLY A 148 13.80 10.67 -10.37
C GLY A 148 14.43 11.00 -9.02
N LEU A 149 14.05 10.28 -7.97
CA LEU A 149 14.58 10.42 -6.62
C LEU A 149 15.45 9.21 -6.26
N ALA A 150 16.69 9.46 -5.83
CA ALA A 150 17.57 8.42 -5.30
C ALA A 150 16.99 7.82 -4.01
N LYS A 151 17.21 6.52 -3.79
CA LYS A 151 16.68 5.76 -2.65
C LYS A 151 17.86 5.17 -1.91
N ASP A 152 17.88 5.33 -0.60
CA ASP A 152 18.92 4.79 0.28
C ASP A 152 18.57 3.37 0.75
N LEU A 153 17.27 3.06 0.81
CA LEU A 153 16.76 1.73 1.12
C LEU A 153 15.44 1.51 0.37
N SER A 154 15.31 0.40 -0.34
CA SER A 154 14.11 0.05 -1.09
C SER A 154 13.60 -1.33 -0.68
N ILE A 155 12.37 -1.38 -0.15
CA ILE A 155 11.70 -2.60 0.28
C ILE A 155 10.62 -2.94 -0.73
N ALA A 156 10.76 -4.09 -1.41
CA ALA A 156 9.69 -4.61 -2.25
C ALA A 156 8.74 -5.49 -1.43
N VAL A 157 7.47 -5.13 -1.47
CA VAL A 157 6.38 -5.83 -0.81
C VAL A 157 5.64 -6.70 -1.82
N PHE A 158 5.45 -7.97 -1.46
CA PHE A 158 4.79 -8.98 -2.28
C PHE A 158 3.62 -9.60 -1.54
N ASP A 159 2.52 -9.88 -2.25
CA ASP A 159 1.44 -10.73 -1.73
C ASP A 159 1.89 -12.20 -1.85
N GLY A 160 1.95 -12.92 -0.73
CA GLY A 160 2.46 -14.30 -0.67
C GLY A 160 1.58 -15.32 -1.38
N ALA A 161 0.29 -15.03 -1.54
CA ALA A 161 -0.65 -15.96 -2.18
C ALA A 161 -0.51 -15.93 -3.70
N VAL A 162 -0.25 -14.76 -4.29
CA VAL A 162 -0.18 -14.60 -5.76
C VAL A 162 1.24 -14.37 -6.29
N GLY A 163 2.17 -13.93 -5.45
CA GLY A 163 3.54 -13.59 -5.85
C GLY A 163 3.60 -12.59 -7.01
N LEU A 164 4.24 -13.00 -8.11
CA LEU A 164 4.37 -12.20 -9.34
C LEU A 164 3.25 -12.46 -10.36
N GLY A 165 2.22 -13.24 -9.99
CA GLY A 165 1.20 -13.72 -10.92
C GLY A 165 1.83 -14.56 -12.04
N ASN A 166 1.45 -14.27 -13.29
CA ASN A 166 1.96 -14.97 -14.47
C ASN A 166 3.40 -14.55 -14.89
N GLY A 167 4.06 -13.67 -14.12
CA GLY A 167 5.43 -13.21 -14.37
C GLY A 167 5.61 -12.32 -15.60
N ARG A 168 4.53 -11.90 -16.27
CA ARG A 168 4.59 -11.05 -17.47
C ARG A 168 4.36 -9.58 -17.12
N VAL A 169 4.89 -8.72 -17.99
CA VAL A 169 4.75 -7.26 -17.87
C VAL A 169 3.40 -6.81 -18.44
N PHE A 170 2.83 -5.78 -17.84
CA PHE A 170 1.64 -5.08 -18.34
C PHE A 170 1.75 -4.77 -19.85
N PRO A 171 0.70 -5.02 -20.66
CA PRO A 171 -0.62 -5.54 -20.29
C PRO A 171 -0.76 -7.08 -20.27
N ALA A 172 0.30 -7.82 -20.63
CA ALA A 172 0.30 -9.29 -20.68
C ALA A 172 0.29 -9.96 -19.30
N GLY A 173 0.63 -9.21 -18.25
CA GLY A 173 0.63 -9.67 -16.87
C GLY A 173 0.65 -8.50 -15.89
N PRO A 174 0.75 -8.79 -14.59
CA PRO A 174 0.64 -7.77 -13.56
C PRO A 174 1.91 -6.96 -13.37
N LEU A 175 3.08 -7.38 -13.89
CA LEU A 175 4.34 -6.68 -13.59
C LEU A 175 4.39 -5.28 -14.22
N ARG A 176 4.89 -4.31 -13.46
CA ARG A 176 5.11 -2.92 -13.89
C ARG A 176 6.36 -2.75 -14.74
N ALA A 177 7.33 -3.65 -14.58
CA ALA A 177 8.56 -3.76 -15.35
C ALA A 177 9.06 -5.21 -15.30
N PRO A 178 9.99 -5.64 -16.17
CA PRO A 178 10.58 -6.98 -16.09
C PRO A 178 11.19 -7.22 -14.70
N ALA A 179 10.93 -8.37 -14.07
CA ALA A 179 11.43 -8.67 -12.72
C ALA A 179 12.96 -8.55 -12.63
N ALA A 180 13.68 -8.98 -13.67
CA ALA A 180 15.14 -8.84 -13.77
C ALA A 180 15.65 -7.38 -13.68
N ALA A 181 14.85 -6.40 -14.11
CA ALA A 181 15.19 -4.99 -14.00
C ALA A 181 14.82 -4.39 -12.63
N GLN A 182 13.97 -5.07 -11.87
CA GLN A 182 13.46 -4.58 -10.57
C GLN A 182 14.24 -5.17 -9.39
N TRP A 183 14.67 -6.43 -9.44
CA TRP A 183 15.45 -7.07 -8.37
C TRP A 183 16.73 -6.31 -7.99
N PRO A 184 17.52 -5.76 -8.94
CA PRO A 184 18.71 -4.97 -8.59
C PRO A 184 18.41 -3.60 -7.95
N ARG A 185 17.13 -3.24 -7.79
CA ARG A 185 16.68 -1.94 -7.27
C ARG A 185 16.07 -2.04 -5.88
N ILE A 186 16.16 -3.20 -5.25
CA ILE A 186 15.65 -3.44 -3.91
C ILE A 186 16.77 -3.90 -3.00
N ASP A 187 16.61 -3.58 -1.73
CA ASP A 187 17.55 -3.93 -0.65
C ASP A 187 16.94 -4.94 0.31
N ALA A 188 15.62 -5.15 0.25
CA ALA A 188 14.92 -6.20 1.00
C ALA A 188 13.62 -6.61 0.28
N ALA A 189 13.24 -7.86 0.47
CA ALA A 189 11.95 -8.40 0.05
C ALA A 189 11.09 -8.68 1.28
N LEU A 190 9.86 -8.15 1.30
CA LEU A 190 8.85 -8.46 2.30
C LEU A 190 7.71 -9.22 1.64
N VAL A 191 7.45 -10.44 2.09
CA VAL A 191 6.27 -11.21 1.68
C VAL A 191 5.20 -11.10 2.76
N ILE A 192 4.01 -10.65 2.35
CA ILE A 192 2.82 -10.54 3.20
C ILE A 192 1.92 -11.75 2.98
N GLY A 193 1.61 -12.46 4.05
CA GLY A 193 0.86 -13.71 4.03
C GLY A 193 1.73 -14.90 3.65
N GLY A 194 1.07 -16.02 3.35
CA GLY A 194 1.73 -17.28 2.97
C GLY A 194 1.32 -17.75 1.58
N GLY A 195 2.00 -18.80 1.10
CA GLY A 195 1.73 -19.45 -0.17
C GLY A 195 3.01 -19.80 -0.93
N ALA A 196 2.96 -20.87 -1.73
CA ALA A 196 4.11 -21.31 -2.52
C ALA A 196 4.69 -20.20 -3.43
N PRO A 197 3.89 -19.31 -4.06
CA PRO A 197 4.45 -18.18 -4.80
C PRO A 197 5.28 -17.23 -3.94
N GLY A 198 4.83 -16.92 -2.72
CA GLY A 198 5.57 -16.13 -1.75
C GLY A 198 6.86 -16.80 -1.28
N GLU A 199 6.83 -18.12 -1.04
CA GLU A 199 8.03 -18.88 -0.68
C GLU A 199 9.11 -18.79 -1.76
N ARG A 200 8.72 -18.91 -3.04
CA ARG A 200 9.65 -18.75 -4.17
C ARG A 200 10.27 -17.36 -4.22
N LEU A 201 9.52 -16.32 -3.87
CA LEU A 201 10.04 -14.95 -3.81
C LEU A 201 11.05 -14.76 -2.67
N LEU A 202 10.80 -15.37 -1.51
CA LEU A 202 11.75 -15.34 -0.40
C LEU A 202 13.01 -16.14 -0.72
N ALA A 203 12.88 -17.29 -1.38
CA ALA A 203 14.00 -18.08 -1.87
C ALA A 203 14.85 -17.29 -2.89
N GLU A 204 14.20 -16.63 -3.85
CA GLU A 204 14.88 -15.77 -4.84
C GLU A 204 15.61 -14.60 -4.16
N ALA A 205 14.98 -13.94 -3.18
CA ALA A 205 15.62 -12.86 -2.42
C ALA A 205 16.88 -13.37 -1.69
N ARG A 206 16.79 -14.52 -1.01
CA ARG A 206 17.94 -15.14 -0.33
C ARG A 206 19.05 -15.53 -1.30
N ALA A 207 18.71 -16.11 -2.45
CA ALA A 207 19.67 -16.45 -3.50
C ALA A 207 20.43 -15.22 -4.05
N ARG A 208 19.82 -14.04 -3.94
CA ARG A 208 20.42 -12.74 -4.29
C ARG A 208 21.17 -12.07 -3.13
N GLY A 209 21.24 -12.71 -1.96
CA GLY A 209 21.85 -12.13 -0.76
C GLY A 209 21.02 -11.01 -0.12
N LEU A 210 19.72 -10.91 -0.46
CA LEU A 210 18.83 -9.91 0.08
C LEU A 210 18.13 -10.42 1.36
N PRO A 211 17.94 -9.57 2.37
CA PRO A 211 17.01 -9.81 3.47
C PRO A 211 15.63 -10.23 2.96
N ALA A 212 15.16 -11.38 3.43
CA ALA A 212 13.88 -11.97 3.08
C ALA A 212 12.98 -11.98 4.31
N LEU A 213 12.09 -10.99 4.40
CA LEU A 213 11.20 -10.74 5.52
C LEU A 213 9.83 -11.35 5.25
N ARG A 214 9.19 -11.84 6.32
CA ARG A 214 7.80 -12.29 6.28
C ARG A 214 6.97 -11.49 7.28
N GLY A 215 5.74 -11.20 6.87
CA GLY A 215 4.74 -10.64 7.77
C GLY A 215 3.34 -11.00 7.32
N ARG A 216 2.37 -10.51 8.08
CA ARG A 216 0.94 -10.69 7.84
C ARG A 216 0.21 -9.39 8.16
N LEU A 217 -0.82 -9.09 7.39
CA LEU A 217 -1.75 -8.02 7.75
C LEU A 217 -2.73 -8.59 8.75
N VAL A 218 -2.72 -8.06 9.96
CA VAL A 218 -3.65 -8.44 11.02
C VAL A 218 -4.54 -7.25 11.34
N PRO A 219 -5.79 -7.47 11.73
CA PRO A 219 -6.63 -6.41 12.25
C PRO A 219 -5.99 -5.75 13.47
N ASP A 220 -6.17 -4.44 13.62
CA ASP A 220 -5.75 -3.74 14.82
C ASP A 220 -6.45 -4.35 16.06
N PRO A 221 -5.70 -4.76 17.10
CA PRO A 221 -6.28 -5.45 18.25
C PRO A 221 -7.33 -4.64 19.02
N ALA A 222 -7.14 -3.31 19.13
CA ALA A 222 -8.07 -2.46 19.85
C ALA A 222 -9.39 -2.30 19.07
N ALA A 223 -9.30 -2.07 17.76
CA ALA A 223 -10.46 -2.02 16.88
C ALA A 223 -11.19 -3.38 16.82
N ALA A 224 -10.44 -4.49 16.77
CA ALA A 224 -10.99 -5.84 16.82
C ALA A 224 -11.78 -6.08 18.11
N ALA A 225 -11.20 -5.75 19.27
CA ALA A 225 -11.87 -5.89 20.56
C ALA A 225 -13.15 -5.04 20.66
N ALA A 226 -13.14 -3.82 20.10
CA ALA A 226 -14.30 -2.94 20.08
C ALA A 226 -15.47 -3.45 19.20
N LEU A 227 -15.19 -4.34 18.24
CA LEU A 227 -16.19 -4.89 17.32
C LEU A 227 -16.68 -6.29 17.71
N ALA A 228 -15.97 -7.00 18.59
CA ALA A 228 -16.36 -8.34 19.03
C ALA A 228 -17.76 -8.33 19.68
N GLY A 229 -18.63 -9.26 19.27
CA GLY A 229 -20.01 -9.40 19.75
C GLY A 229 -20.97 -8.28 19.32
N ARG A 230 -20.51 -7.24 18.62
CA ARG A 230 -21.37 -6.14 18.15
C ARG A 230 -22.14 -6.58 16.91
N PRO A 231 -23.46 -6.31 16.83
CA PRO A 231 -24.21 -6.50 15.60
C PRO A 231 -23.82 -5.42 14.60
N VAL A 232 -23.35 -5.82 13.42
CA VAL A 232 -22.74 -4.89 12.45
C VAL A 232 -23.36 -4.99 11.05
N LEU A 233 -23.50 -3.83 10.41
CA LEU A 233 -23.67 -3.69 8.97
C LEU A 233 -22.31 -3.31 8.40
N ALA A 234 -21.66 -4.23 7.71
CA ALA A 234 -20.36 -3.96 7.10
C ALA A 234 -20.51 -3.56 5.63
N PHE A 235 -19.77 -2.54 5.21
CA PHE A 235 -19.69 -2.20 3.80
C PHE A 235 -18.27 -1.90 3.37
N ALA A 236 -17.92 -2.18 2.12
CA ALA A 236 -16.59 -1.90 1.61
C ALA A 236 -16.55 -1.69 0.10
N GLY A 237 -15.80 -0.68 -0.33
CA GLY A 237 -15.48 -0.33 -1.72
C GLY A 237 -14.01 -0.58 -2.05
N ILE A 238 -13.54 -1.79 -1.74
CA ILE A 238 -12.15 -2.25 -1.96
C ILE A 238 -12.10 -3.40 -2.96
N GLY A 239 -10.92 -3.72 -3.49
CA GLY A 239 -10.76 -4.78 -4.49
C GLY A 239 -11.19 -6.20 -4.07
N ARG A 240 -11.26 -6.51 -2.77
CA ARG A 240 -11.75 -7.81 -2.24
C ARG A 240 -12.60 -7.63 -0.96
N PRO A 241 -13.85 -7.11 -1.08
CA PRO A 241 -14.72 -6.83 0.08
C PRO A 241 -14.99 -8.07 0.95
N GLN A 242 -15.07 -9.24 0.32
CA GLN A 242 -15.36 -10.50 1.00
C GLN A 242 -14.27 -10.87 2.02
N LYS A 243 -13.00 -10.53 1.76
CA LYS A 243 -11.92 -10.75 2.74
C LYS A 243 -12.14 -9.90 3.99
N PHE A 244 -12.55 -8.64 3.83
CA PHE A 244 -12.87 -7.76 4.95
C PHE A 244 -14.05 -8.28 5.78
N PHE A 245 -15.12 -8.73 5.12
CA PHE A 245 -16.26 -9.33 5.81
C PHE A 245 -15.90 -10.63 6.54
N ALA A 246 -15.05 -11.47 5.94
CA ALA A 246 -14.54 -12.67 6.60
C ALA A 246 -13.73 -12.30 7.85
N SER A 247 -12.82 -11.32 7.76
CA SER A 247 -12.05 -10.84 8.91
C SER A 247 -12.94 -10.35 10.05
N LEU A 248 -14.03 -9.63 9.77
CA LEU A 248 -14.98 -9.22 10.82
C LEU A 248 -15.62 -10.42 11.53
N ARG A 249 -16.02 -11.45 10.79
CA ARG A 249 -16.58 -12.69 11.39
C ARG A 249 -15.53 -13.44 12.21
N ASP A 250 -14.31 -13.57 11.69
CA ASP A 250 -13.22 -14.28 12.36
C ASP A 250 -12.82 -13.61 13.69
N LEU A 251 -13.01 -12.29 13.79
CA LEU A 251 -12.83 -11.51 15.03
C LEU A 251 -14.02 -11.58 16.00
N GLY A 252 -15.09 -12.28 15.63
CA GLY A 252 -16.28 -12.43 16.47
C GLY A 252 -17.29 -11.29 16.40
N ALA A 253 -17.24 -10.42 15.38
CA ALA A 253 -18.34 -9.48 15.14
C ALA A 253 -19.60 -10.22 14.67
N ASP A 254 -20.77 -9.81 15.16
CA ASP A 254 -22.08 -10.35 14.72
C ASP A 254 -22.47 -9.69 13.38
N LEU A 255 -21.91 -10.22 12.30
CA LEU A 255 -22.07 -9.67 10.95
C LEU A 255 -23.44 -10.04 10.34
N ARG A 256 -24.44 -9.18 10.59
CA ARG A 256 -25.83 -9.39 10.14
C ARG A 256 -26.06 -8.96 8.70
N GLU A 257 -25.41 -7.89 8.27
CA GLU A 257 -25.58 -7.33 6.94
C GLU A 257 -24.26 -6.97 6.27
N THR A 258 -24.20 -7.14 4.95
CA THR A 258 -23.05 -6.74 4.14
C THR A 258 -23.47 -5.98 2.88
N ARG A 259 -22.66 -4.99 2.48
CA ARG A 259 -22.81 -4.28 1.20
C ARG A 259 -21.46 -4.12 0.52
N ALA A 260 -21.28 -4.78 -0.62
CA ALA A 260 -20.06 -4.69 -1.42
C ALA A 260 -20.21 -3.61 -2.49
N PHE A 261 -19.21 -2.75 -2.60
CA PHE A 261 -19.10 -1.72 -3.63
C PHE A 261 -17.86 -1.98 -4.52
N PRO A 262 -17.80 -1.41 -5.73
CA PRO A 262 -16.61 -1.46 -6.57
C PRO A 262 -15.35 -0.91 -5.86
N ASP A 263 -14.16 -1.32 -6.32
CA ASP A 263 -12.91 -0.78 -5.79
C ASP A 263 -12.81 0.73 -6.06
N HIS A 264 -12.34 1.48 -5.07
CA HIS A 264 -12.31 2.94 -5.08
C HIS A 264 -13.69 3.59 -5.30
N HIS A 265 -14.76 2.98 -4.76
CA HIS A 265 -16.11 3.51 -4.88
C HIS A 265 -16.22 4.92 -4.29
N ALA A 266 -16.75 5.85 -5.08
CA ALA A 266 -17.13 7.19 -4.62
C ALA A 266 -18.56 7.12 -4.09
N PHE A 267 -18.71 7.12 -2.77
CA PHE A 267 -20.01 7.06 -2.11
C PHE A 267 -20.81 8.33 -2.37
N THR A 268 -22.04 8.19 -2.88
CA THR A 268 -22.96 9.33 -3.01
C THR A 268 -23.65 9.61 -1.67
N ALA A 269 -24.13 10.84 -1.47
CA ALA A 269 -24.89 11.21 -0.27
C ALA A 269 -26.08 10.25 -0.06
N ALA A 270 -26.87 9.99 -1.10
CA ALA A 270 -28.00 9.06 -1.04
C ALA A 270 -27.60 7.62 -0.65
N GLN A 271 -26.43 7.14 -1.08
CA GLN A 271 -25.93 5.82 -0.67
C GLN A 271 -25.54 5.80 0.81
N ILE A 272 -24.91 6.87 1.29
CA ILE A 272 -24.54 7.02 2.70
C ILE A 272 -25.79 7.08 3.56
N ASP A 273 -26.77 7.92 3.18
CA ASP A 273 -28.04 8.06 3.89
C ASP A 273 -28.79 6.72 3.96
N ALA A 274 -28.81 5.95 2.88
CA ALA A 274 -29.41 4.62 2.87
C ALA A 274 -28.69 3.65 3.81
N LEU A 275 -27.35 3.67 3.87
CA LEU A 275 -26.57 2.83 4.79
C LEU A 275 -26.83 3.22 6.26
N VAL A 276 -26.91 4.52 6.55
CA VAL A 276 -27.19 5.06 7.89
C VAL A 276 -28.60 4.73 8.33
N ALA A 277 -29.59 4.97 7.46
CA ALA A 277 -30.99 4.67 7.74
C ALA A 277 -31.20 3.17 8.00
N GLU A 278 -30.56 2.31 7.20
CA GLU A 278 -30.64 0.87 7.39
C GLU A 278 -30.02 0.45 8.72
N ALA A 279 -28.79 0.90 9.01
CA ALA A 279 -28.11 0.61 10.26
C ALA A 279 -28.91 1.09 11.48
N ALA A 280 -29.54 2.26 11.41
CA ALA A 280 -30.42 2.76 12.46
C ALA A 280 -31.69 1.91 12.62
N ARG A 281 -32.34 1.55 11.50
CA ARG A 281 -33.58 0.74 11.48
C ARG A 281 -33.36 -0.66 12.05
N THR A 282 -32.21 -1.27 11.78
CA THR A 282 -31.88 -2.63 12.23
C THR A 282 -31.01 -2.66 13.49
N ASN A 283 -30.75 -1.50 14.11
CA ASN A 283 -29.91 -1.32 15.29
C ASN A 283 -28.53 -1.99 15.13
N LEU A 284 -27.89 -1.73 13.99
CA LEU A 284 -26.56 -2.24 13.64
C LEU A 284 -25.52 -1.12 13.73
N LEU A 285 -24.32 -1.49 14.17
CA LEU A 285 -23.16 -0.61 14.05
C LEU A 285 -22.68 -0.63 12.59
N LEU A 286 -22.55 0.56 12.01
CA LEU A 286 -22.01 0.71 10.66
C LEU A 286 -20.48 0.55 10.69
N VAL A 287 -19.93 -0.37 9.89
CA VAL A 287 -18.49 -0.68 9.86
C VAL A 287 -17.95 -0.67 8.43
N THR A 288 -16.77 -0.08 8.22
CA THR A 288 -16.10 -0.07 6.92
C THR A 288 -14.58 -0.17 7.03
N THR A 289 -13.88 -0.14 5.89
CA THR A 289 -12.41 -0.15 5.84
C THR A 289 -11.86 1.26 6.06
N GLU A 290 -10.61 1.40 6.50
CA GLU A 290 -9.97 2.72 6.57
C GLU A 290 -9.90 3.41 5.20
N LYS A 291 -9.66 2.63 4.14
CA LYS A 291 -9.63 3.13 2.75
C LYS A 291 -10.98 3.71 2.31
N ASP A 292 -12.08 3.14 2.77
CA ASP A 292 -13.41 3.69 2.50
C ASP A 292 -13.69 4.91 3.39
N ARG A 293 -13.27 4.88 4.66
CA ARG A 293 -13.48 5.99 5.61
C ARG A 293 -12.94 7.33 5.12
N VAL A 294 -11.81 7.35 4.40
CA VAL A 294 -11.25 8.60 3.83
C VAL A 294 -12.08 9.18 2.67
N ARG A 295 -13.04 8.43 2.14
CA ARG A 295 -13.98 8.87 1.09
C ARG A 295 -15.36 9.25 1.64
N LEU A 296 -15.55 9.16 2.95
CA LEU A 296 -16.80 9.46 3.63
C LEU A 296 -16.74 10.83 4.33
N PRO A 297 -17.89 11.48 4.59
CA PRO A 297 -17.96 12.67 5.43
C PRO A 297 -17.30 12.43 6.79
N GLY A 298 -16.53 13.40 7.29
CA GLY A 298 -15.75 13.26 8.51
C GLY A 298 -16.59 13.08 9.77
N ASP A 299 -17.77 13.70 9.79
CA ASP A 299 -18.78 13.67 10.84
C ASP A 299 -19.64 12.38 10.84
N LEU A 300 -19.58 11.58 9.76
CA LEU A 300 -20.30 10.31 9.70
C LEU A 300 -19.82 9.37 10.81
N ALA A 301 -20.76 8.91 11.66
CA ALA A 301 -20.50 7.91 12.68
C ALA A 301 -20.38 6.52 12.04
N VAL A 302 -19.15 6.10 11.78
CA VAL A 302 -18.83 4.77 11.22
C VAL A 302 -17.56 4.23 11.86
N ALA A 303 -17.60 2.98 12.30
CA ALA A 303 -16.43 2.29 12.83
C ALA A 303 -15.56 1.76 11.68
N THR A 304 -14.25 1.66 11.94
CA THR A 304 -13.30 1.07 10.99
C THR A 304 -12.58 -0.10 11.60
N LEU A 305 -12.14 -1.03 10.76
CA LEU A 305 -11.16 -2.06 11.13
C LEU A 305 -9.83 -1.76 10.43
N PRO A 306 -8.90 -1.06 11.10
CA PRO A 306 -7.55 -0.88 10.60
C PRO A 306 -6.83 -2.22 10.45
N VAL A 307 -5.88 -2.27 9.52
CA VAL A 307 -4.99 -3.42 9.37
C VAL A 307 -3.55 -2.98 9.58
N VAL A 308 -2.85 -3.69 10.46
CA VAL A 308 -1.46 -3.43 10.80
C VAL A 308 -0.57 -4.55 10.26
N LEU A 309 0.66 -4.19 9.91
CA LEU A 309 1.66 -5.17 9.53
C LEU A 309 2.27 -5.80 10.78
N ALA A 310 2.01 -7.09 11.00
CA ALA A 310 2.73 -7.90 11.97
C ALA A 310 3.86 -8.65 11.25
N LEU A 311 5.11 -8.34 11.61
CA LEU A 311 6.29 -9.02 11.09
C LEU A 311 6.61 -10.25 11.95
N ASP A 312 7.12 -11.30 11.31
CA ASP A 312 7.58 -12.49 12.03
C ASP A 312 8.90 -12.21 12.76
N ALA A 313 9.73 -11.32 12.20
CA ALA A 313 11.02 -10.89 12.74
C ALA A 313 11.15 -9.35 12.65
N PRO A 314 10.45 -8.58 13.51
CA PRO A 314 10.44 -7.11 13.46
C PRO A 314 11.85 -6.50 13.66
N GLU A 315 12.70 -7.14 14.44
CA GLU A 315 14.09 -6.75 14.67
C GLU A 315 14.94 -6.75 13.40
N ALA A 316 14.65 -7.64 12.44
CA ALA A 316 15.36 -7.68 11.17
C ALA A 316 15.07 -6.42 10.33
N LEU A 317 13.82 -5.94 10.31
CA LEU A 317 13.48 -4.68 9.66
C LEU A 317 14.11 -3.49 10.39
N ALA A 318 14.06 -3.47 11.72
CA ALA A 318 14.70 -2.41 12.51
C ALA A 318 16.22 -2.35 12.25
N ALA A 319 16.90 -3.49 12.14
CA ALA A 319 18.32 -3.57 11.82
C ALA A 319 18.64 -3.02 10.42
N LEU A 320 17.77 -3.23 9.43
CA LEU A 320 17.91 -2.62 8.11
C LEU A 320 17.75 -1.11 8.17
N LEU A 321 16.75 -0.63 8.90
CA LEU A 321 16.49 0.80 9.06
C LEU A 321 17.67 1.49 9.75
N ARG A 322 18.29 0.89 10.78
CA ARG A 322 19.49 1.44 11.46
C ARG A 322 20.70 1.66 10.55
N ARG A 323 20.77 1.01 9.38
CA ARG A 323 21.86 1.20 8.40
C ARG A 323 21.73 2.51 7.63
N LEU A 324 20.59 3.20 7.71
CA LEU A 324 20.41 4.51 7.09
C LEU A 324 21.37 5.52 7.72
N ARG A 325 21.96 6.37 6.87
CA ARG A 325 22.91 7.40 7.30
C ARG A 325 22.30 8.28 8.40
N GLY A 326 23.05 8.47 9.48
CA GLY A 326 22.66 9.33 10.59
C GLY A 326 21.79 8.67 11.66
N LEU A 327 21.62 7.34 11.64
CA LEU A 327 21.16 6.59 12.81
C LEU A 327 22.36 6.13 13.64
N PRO A 328 22.32 6.20 14.98
CA PRO A 328 23.37 5.64 15.81
C PRO A 328 23.50 4.15 15.50
N GLY A 329 24.75 3.68 15.35
CA GLY A 329 25.06 2.27 15.18
C GLY A 329 24.62 1.45 16.40
N PRO A 330 24.54 0.11 16.26
CA PRO A 330 24.32 -0.77 17.41
C PRO A 330 25.41 -0.59 18.47
#